data_AF-A0A8J6P8J5-F1
#
_entry.id   AF-A0A8J6P8J5-F1
#
_cell.length_a   1.000
_cell.length_b   1.000
_cell.length_c   1.000
_cell.angle_alpha   90.00
_cell.angle_beta   90.00
_cell.angle_gamma   90.00
#
_symmetry.space_group_name_H-M   'P 1'
#
loop_
_entity.id
_entity.type
_entity.pdbx_description
1 polymer ?
#
loop_
_entity_poly.entity_id
_entity_poly.type
_entity_poly.pdbx_seq_one_letter_code
_entity_poly.pdbx_strand_id
1 'polypeptide(L)'
;MKQSITLLGDKGIKSLLFPAVLFVCYGIYGMGNDYEVNRHLWALLFCAFALVYNIMEEYAWRGYLIDSLGKLNVVFKSILSGVFWSVWHLLVFNNFDQYGGFWIFFAFCIVFSFLLTLAVFRTKSILVAATIHAFIIQINLAALMCVILFVLLLLTWNKQWVRK
;
A
#
# COMPACT_ATOMS: atom_id res chain seq x y z
N MET A 1 -7.08 -14.26 18.75
CA MET A 1 -7.03 -14.72 17.34
C MET A 1 -5.57 -14.72 16.91
N LYS A 2 -5.02 -15.83 16.41
CA LYS A 2 -3.63 -15.84 15.94
C LYS A 2 -3.60 -15.17 14.57
N GLN A 3 -2.85 -14.07 14.44
CA GLN A 3 -2.78 -13.33 13.18
C GLN A 3 -2.18 -14.18 12.06
N SER A 4 -2.89 -14.32 10.94
CA SER A 4 -2.38 -15.05 9.77
C SER A 4 -1.49 -14.21 8.85
N ILE A 5 -1.59 -12.88 8.96
CA ILE A 5 -0.84 -11.89 8.19
C ILE A 5 0.23 -11.29 9.10
N THR A 6 1.49 -11.29 8.66
CA THR A 6 2.63 -10.80 9.44
C THR A 6 3.32 -9.63 8.73
N LEU A 7 4.31 -9.00 9.36
CA LEU A 7 5.05 -7.90 8.72
C LEU A 7 5.65 -8.31 7.38
N LEU A 8 6.41 -9.41 7.36
CA LEU A 8 7.16 -9.88 6.19
C LEU A 8 6.40 -10.94 5.36
N GLY A 9 5.35 -11.55 5.90
CA GLY A 9 4.56 -12.57 5.21
C GLY A 9 5.31 -13.88 4.97
N ASP A 10 4.80 -14.69 4.02
CA ASP A 10 5.25 -16.07 3.82
C ASP A 10 6.65 -16.18 3.21
N LYS A 11 7.06 -15.16 2.44
CA LYS A 11 8.37 -15.10 1.75
C LYS A 11 9.07 -13.78 2.08
N GLY A 12 9.52 -13.65 3.32
CA GLY A 12 9.98 -12.37 3.87
C GLY A 12 11.01 -11.62 3.00
N ILE A 13 12.03 -12.32 2.48
CA ILE A 13 13.04 -11.70 1.60
C ILE A 13 12.41 -11.18 0.30
N LYS A 14 11.45 -11.91 -0.28
CA LYS A 14 10.76 -11.49 -1.51
C LYS A 14 9.85 -10.27 -1.28
N SER A 15 9.31 -10.13 -0.08
CA SER A 15 8.50 -8.95 0.31
C SER A 15 9.31 -7.66 0.31
N LEU A 16 10.63 -7.73 0.55
CA LEU A 16 11.53 -6.58 0.52
C LEU A 16 11.73 -5.99 -0.90
N LEU A 17 11.37 -6.72 -1.95
CA LEU A 17 11.43 -6.22 -3.32
C LEU A 17 10.45 -5.04 -3.55
N PHE A 18 9.34 -5.01 -2.83
CA PHE A 18 8.36 -3.93 -2.94
C PHE A 18 8.96 -2.59 -2.48
N PRO A 19 9.43 -2.44 -1.22
CA PRO A 19 10.04 -1.18 -0.79
C PRO A 19 11.30 -0.85 -1.60
N ALA A 20 12.08 -1.86 -2.03
CA ALA A 20 13.22 -1.62 -2.91
C ALA A 20 12.81 -0.94 -4.23
N VAL A 21 11.74 -1.43 -4.89
CA VAL A 21 11.18 -0.79 -6.08
C VAL A 21 10.72 0.63 -5.78
N LEU A 22 9.99 0.85 -4.69
CA LEU A 22 9.53 2.19 -4.29
C LEU A 22 10.71 3.17 -4.18
N PHE A 23 11.73 2.82 -3.40
CA PHE A 23 12.89 3.67 -3.15
C PHE A 23 13.75 3.88 -4.40
N VAL A 24 13.91 2.88 -5.26
CA VAL A 24 14.67 3.03 -6.52
C VAL A 24 13.92 3.96 -7.48
N CYS A 25 12.62 3.75 -7.69
CA CYS A 25 11.82 4.58 -8.59
C CYS A 25 11.81 6.05 -8.15
N TYR A 26 11.55 6.31 -6.86
CA TYR A 26 11.50 7.67 -6.34
C TYR A 26 12.89 8.29 -6.10
N GLY A 27 13.91 7.49 -5.79
CA GLY A 27 15.29 7.94 -5.71
C GLY A 27 15.81 8.45 -7.05
N ILE A 28 15.46 7.78 -8.15
CA ILE A 28 15.84 8.22 -9.51
C ILE A 28 14.99 9.43 -9.94
N TYR A 29 13.68 9.39 -9.74
CA TYR A 29 12.78 10.45 -10.21
C TYR A 29 12.90 11.75 -9.40
N GLY A 30 13.05 11.64 -8.08
CA GLY A 30 13.06 12.76 -7.14
C GLY A 30 11.68 13.45 -6.99
N MET A 31 11.56 14.28 -5.97
CA MET A 31 10.33 15.02 -5.64
C MET A 31 10.71 16.46 -5.27
N GLY A 32 9.98 17.43 -5.84
CA GLY A 32 10.17 18.84 -5.50
C GLY A 32 9.80 19.13 -4.05
N ASN A 33 10.45 20.13 -3.46
CA ASN A 33 10.13 20.63 -2.12
C ASN A 33 10.50 22.11 -2.00
N ASP A 34 9.86 22.79 -1.08
CA ASP A 34 10.07 24.22 -0.80
C ASP A 34 11.18 24.47 0.22
N TYR A 35 11.90 23.44 0.64
CA TYR A 35 12.89 23.48 1.73
C TYR A 35 14.34 23.48 1.25
N GLU A 36 14.58 23.74 -0.04
CA GLU A 36 15.91 23.71 -0.68
C GLU A 36 16.68 22.38 -0.52
N VAL A 37 15.99 21.31 -0.12
CA VAL A 37 16.58 19.97 0.02
C VAL A 37 16.74 19.35 -1.37
N ASN A 38 17.83 18.60 -1.60
CA ASN A 38 18.01 17.85 -2.84
C ASN A 38 16.77 16.98 -3.14
N ARG A 39 16.21 17.11 -4.35
CA ARG A 39 14.96 16.45 -4.76
C ARG A 39 14.96 14.93 -4.58
N HIS A 40 16.11 14.28 -4.76
CA HIS A 40 16.23 12.81 -4.66
C HIS A 40 16.25 12.39 -3.20
N LEU A 41 17.02 13.10 -2.37
CA LEU A 41 17.02 12.89 -0.93
C LEU A 41 15.63 13.15 -0.33
N TRP A 42 14.96 14.23 -0.74
CA TRP A 42 13.60 14.54 -0.29
C TRP A 42 12.62 13.42 -0.63
N ALA A 43 12.68 12.89 -1.85
CA ALA A 43 11.83 11.76 -2.25
C ALA A 43 12.09 10.51 -1.39
N LEU A 44 13.34 10.18 -1.11
CA LEU A 44 13.69 9.04 -0.26
C LEU A 44 13.18 9.21 1.17
N LEU A 45 13.34 10.40 1.76
CA LEU A 45 12.82 10.72 3.08
C LEU A 45 11.29 10.63 3.11
N PHE A 46 10.61 11.26 2.14
CA PHE A 46 9.16 11.22 2.03
C PHE A 46 8.65 9.78 1.91
N CYS A 47 9.23 8.97 1.03
CA CYS A 47 8.86 7.56 0.89
C CYS A 47 9.14 6.76 2.17
N ALA A 48 10.21 7.05 2.91
CA ALA A 48 10.52 6.37 4.16
C ALA A 48 9.49 6.69 5.25
N PHE A 49 9.16 7.97 5.44
CA PHE A 49 8.13 8.37 6.40
C PHE A 49 6.75 7.83 6.02
N ALA A 50 6.37 7.92 4.74
CA ALA A 50 5.13 7.36 4.23
C ALA A 50 5.06 5.84 4.45
N LEU A 51 6.16 5.12 4.21
CA LEU A 51 6.20 3.68 4.43
C LEU A 51 6.01 3.32 5.91
N VAL A 52 6.68 4.02 6.83
CA VAL A 52 6.54 3.77 8.28
C VAL A 52 5.10 4.04 8.73
N TYR A 53 4.53 5.17 8.33
CA TYR A 53 3.14 5.52 8.62
C TYR A 53 2.18 4.46 8.09
N ASN A 54 2.37 4.05 6.83
CA ASN A 54 1.50 3.06 6.20
C ASN A 54 1.68 1.66 6.78
N ILE A 55 2.85 1.29 7.31
CA ILE A 55 2.98 0.03 8.05
C ILE A 55 2.05 0.04 9.27
N MET A 56 1.93 1.17 9.97
CA MET A 56 1.03 1.29 11.13
C MET A 56 -0.44 1.20 10.71
N GLU A 57 -0.83 1.92 9.66
CA GLU A 57 -2.19 1.84 9.11
C GLU A 57 -2.54 0.43 8.62
N GLU A 58 -1.68 -0.15 7.77
CA GLU A 58 -1.92 -1.46 7.19
C GLU A 58 -1.90 -2.58 8.23
N TYR A 59 -1.20 -2.39 9.36
CA TYR A 59 -1.30 -3.30 10.48
C TYR A 59 -2.74 -3.36 11.04
N ALA A 60 -3.39 -2.21 11.21
CA ALA A 60 -4.76 -2.14 11.68
C ALA A 60 -5.75 -2.64 10.62
N TRP A 61 -5.66 -2.14 9.39
CA TRP A 61 -6.63 -2.44 8.35
C TRP A 61 -6.44 -3.83 7.76
N ARG A 62 -5.23 -4.16 7.30
CA ARG A 62 -4.97 -5.39 6.54
C ARG A 62 -4.44 -6.52 7.41
N GLY A 63 -3.74 -6.19 8.51
CA GLY A 63 -3.32 -7.16 9.52
C GLY A 63 -4.46 -7.58 10.44
N TYR A 64 -5.06 -6.63 11.16
CA TYR A 64 -6.06 -6.93 12.18
C TYR A 64 -7.49 -7.05 11.64
N LEU A 65 -8.03 -6.03 10.97
CA LEU A 65 -9.44 -6.03 10.54
C LEU A 65 -9.70 -7.13 9.51
N ILE A 66 -8.92 -7.21 8.43
CA ILE A 66 -9.10 -8.22 7.39
C ILE A 66 -9.02 -9.66 7.95
N ASP A 67 -8.11 -9.92 8.89
CA ASP A 67 -8.00 -11.25 9.52
C ASP A 67 -9.20 -11.52 10.45
N SER A 68 -9.65 -10.49 11.18
CA SER A 68 -10.82 -10.56 12.08
C SER A 68 -12.14 -10.82 11.37
N LEU A 69 -12.25 -10.44 10.10
CA LEU A 69 -13.41 -10.76 9.25
C LEU A 69 -13.49 -12.26 8.86
N GLY A 70 -12.56 -13.09 9.33
CA GLY A 70 -12.67 -14.54 9.29
C GLY A 70 -12.79 -15.11 7.88
N LYS A 71 -13.84 -15.90 7.63
CA LYS A 71 -14.04 -16.65 6.37
C LYS A 71 -14.79 -15.86 5.28
N LEU A 72 -15.06 -14.56 5.48
CA LEU A 72 -15.67 -13.74 4.43
C LEU A 72 -14.78 -13.74 3.17
N ASN A 73 -15.40 -13.68 1.99
CA ASN A 73 -14.64 -13.63 0.74
C ASN A 73 -13.87 -12.30 0.62
N VAL A 74 -12.84 -12.30 -0.23
CA VAL A 74 -11.92 -11.15 -0.41
C VAL A 74 -12.67 -9.88 -0.80
N VAL A 75 -13.71 -9.99 -1.63
CA VAL A 75 -14.49 -8.84 -2.11
C VAL A 75 -15.21 -8.16 -0.95
N PHE A 76 -15.97 -8.91 -0.14
CA PHE A 76 -16.69 -8.34 1.01
C PHE A 76 -15.74 -7.77 2.06
N LYS A 77 -14.62 -8.45 2.33
CA LYS A 77 -13.60 -7.92 3.23
C LYS A 77 -13.03 -6.59 2.74
N SER A 78 -12.79 -6.48 1.44
CA SER A 78 -12.26 -5.27 0.81
C SER A 78 -13.24 -4.11 0.89
N ILE A 79 -14.53 -4.36 0.60
CA ILE A 79 -15.60 -3.35 0.70
C ILE A 79 -15.71 -2.86 2.14
N LEU A 80 -15.84 -3.77 3.10
CA LEU A 80 -16.01 -3.39 4.51
C LEU A 80 -14.79 -2.62 5.05
N SER A 81 -13.58 -3.10 4.73
CA SER A 81 -12.36 -2.37 5.08
C SER A 81 -12.29 -1.01 4.40
N GLY A 82 -12.73 -0.87 3.14
CA GLY A 82 -12.69 0.40 2.42
C GLY A 82 -13.72 1.40 2.96
N VAL A 83 -14.91 0.94 3.37
CA VAL A 83 -15.90 1.77 4.06
C VAL A 83 -15.32 2.30 5.37
N PHE A 84 -14.82 1.43 6.25
CA PHE A 84 -14.27 1.89 7.52
C PHE A 84 -13.04 2.79 7.35
N TRP A 85 -12.19 2.46 6.38
CA TRP A 85 -11.02 3.28 6.07
C TRP A 85 -11.40 4.66 5.52
N SER A 86 -12.43 4.77 4.67
CA SER A 86 -12.94 6.06 4.22
C SER A 86 -13.51 6.92 5.34
N VAL A 87 -14.24 6.31 6.28
CA VAL A 87 -14.82 6.99 7.45
C VAL A 87 -13.71 7.45 8.39
N TRP A 88 -12.67 6.63 8.59
CA TRP A 88 -11.53 7.01 9.41
C TRP A 88 -10.83 8.28 8.90
N HIS A 89 -10.75 8.48 7.57
CA HIS A 89 -10.17 9.70 7.01
C HIS A 89 -10.97 10.97 7.31
N LEU A 90 -12.25 10.88 7.69
CA LEU A 90 -13.00 12.04 8.19
C LEU A 90 -12.38 12.62 9.48
N LEU A 91 -11.59 11.83 10.20
CA LEU A 91 -10.86 12.24 11.40
C LEU A 91 -9.45 12.76 11.09
N VAL A 92 -8.94 12.52 9.88
CA VAL A 92 -7.57 12.82 9.46
C VAL A 92 -7.51 14.07 8.59
N PHE A 93 -8.47 14.22 7.68
CA PHE A 93 -8.51 15.33 6.74
C PHE A 93 -9.55 16.36 7.14
N ASN A 94 -9.18 17.64 7.05
CA ASN A 94 -10.09 18.76 7.28
C ASN A 94 -11.12 18.92 6.15
N ASN A 95 -10.75 18.58 4.92
CA ASN A 95 -11.61 18.57 3.74
C ASN A 95 -11.12 17.56 2.69
N PHE A 96 -11.90 17.37 1.63
CA PHE A 96 -11.64 16.40 0.56
C PHE A 96 -11.58 17.06 -0.83
N ASP A 97 -11.37 18.37 -0.90
CA ASP A 97 -11.48 19.13 -2.16
C ASP A 97 -10.39 18.70 -3.15
N GLN A 98 -9.19 18.36 -2.65
CA GLN A 98 -8.09 17.80 -3.44
C GLN A 98 -8.44 16.47 -4.13
N TYR A 99 -9.48 15.77 -3.65
CA TYR A 99 -9.97 14.51 -4.22
C TYR A 99 -11.27 14.68 -5.02
N GLY A 100 -11.80 15.90 -5.14
CA GLY A 100 -13.11 16.19 -5.75
C GLY A 100 -14.30 15.90 -4.81
N GLY A 101 -14.06 15.86 -3.50
CA GLY A 101 -15.08 15.66 -2.47
C GLY A 101 -15.08 14.25 -1.87
N PHE A 102 -15.76 14.12 -0.72
CA PHE A 102 -15.75 12.89 0.08
C PHE A 102 -16.25 11.67 -0.68
N TRP A 103 -17.29 11.79 -1.51
CA TRP A 103 -17.86 10.63 -2.22
C TRP A 103 -16.92 10.05 -3.29
N ILE A 104 -16.13 10.91 -3.94
CA ILE A 104 -15.10 10.46 -4.88
C ILE A 104 -13.96 9.79 -4.12
N PHE A 105 -13.51 10.40 -3.02
CA PHE A 105 -12.54 9.80 -2.11
C PHE A 105 -13.00 8.45 -1.54
N PHE A 106 -14.27 8.34 -1.15
CA PHE A 106 -14.90 7.11 -0.68
C PHE A 106 -14.80 5.99 -1.73
N ALA A 107 -15.15 6.30 -2.99
CA ALA A 107 -15.01 5.34 -4.08
C ALA A 107 -13.54 4.91 -4.27
N PHE A 108 -12.60 5.84 -4.18
CA PHE A 108 -11.17 5.52 -4.20
C PHE A 108 -10.76 4.60 -3.05
N CYS A 109 -11.20 4.86 -1.82
CA CYS A 109 -10.92 3.99 -0.68
C CYS A 109 -11.41 2.56 -0.91
N ILE A 110 -12.58 2.35 -1.51
CA ILE A 110 -13.10 1.02 -1.83
C ILE A 110 -12.21 0.31 -2.86
N VAL A 111 -11.87 0.99 -3.96
CA VAL A 111 -11.03 0.43 -5.03
C VAL A 111 -9.62 0.09 -4.51
N PHE A 112 -8.97 1.02 -3.81
CA PHE A 112 -7.65 0.77 -3.26
C PHE A 112 -7.66 -0.26 -2.14
N SER A 113 -8.73 -0.31 -1.35
CA SER A 113 -8.88 -1.35 -0.34
C SER A 113 -8.94 -2.75 -0.95
N PHE A 114 -9.54 -2.90 -2.13
CA PHE A 114 -9.48 -4.15 -2.86
C PHE A 114 -8.05 -4.54 -3.26
N LEU A 115 -7.27 -3.60 -3.80
CA LEU A 115 -5.88 -3.83 -4.18
C LEU A 115 -5.02 -4.24 -2.97
N LEU A 116 -5.11 -3.49 -1.87
CA LEU A 116 -4.32 -3.74 -0.66
C LEU A 116 -4.73 -5.05 0.03
N THR A 117 -6.03 -5.35 0.07
CA THR A 117 -6.52 -6.63 0.57
C THR A 117 -6.01 -7.78 -0.30
N LEU A 118 -6.08 -7.66 -1.63
CA LEU A 118 -5.56 -8.68 -2.55
C LEU A 118 -4.04 -8.89 -2.37
N ALA A 119 -3.29 -7.82 -2.11
CA ALA A 119 -1.86 -7.88 -1.86
C ALA A 119 -1.54 -8.70 -0.59
N VAL A 120 -2.22 -8.44 0.54
CA VAL A 120 -2.01 -9.23 1.76
C VAL A 120 -2.55 -10.65 1.65
N PHE A 121 -3.61 -10.88 0.87
CA PHE A 121 -4.10 -12.24 0.63
C PHE A 121 -3.10 -13.10 -0.13
N ARG A 122 -2.39 -12.51 -1.10
CA ARG A 122 -1.35 -13.21 -1.87
C ARG A 122 -0.04 -13.37 -1.13
N THR A 123 0.37 -12.36 -0.36
CA THR A 123 1.72 -12.28 0.20
C THR A 123 1.80 -12.57 1.69
N LYS A 124 0.68 -12.46 2.40
CA LYS A 124 0.58 -12.45 3.87
C LYS A 124 1.45 -11.39 4.54
N SER A 125 1.87 -10.37 3.78
CA SER A 125 2.81 -9.34 4.23
C SER A 125 2.14 -7.97 4.34
N ILE A 126 2.18 -7.39 5.55
CA ILE A 126 1.79 -6.00 5.80
C ILE A 126 2.73 -5.03 5.06
N LEU A 127 4.04 -5.34 5.03
CA LEU A 127 5.03 -4.52 4.33
C LEU A 127 4.70 -4.33 2.85
N VAL A 128 4.22 -5.38 2.18
CA VAL A 128 3.81 -5.31 0.77
C VAL A 128 2.64 -4.34 0.60
N ALA A 129 1.59 -4.48 1.42
CA ALA A 129 0.45 -3.56 1.37
C ALA A 129 0.85 -2.12 1.71
N ALA A 130 1.68 -1.92 2.74
CA ALA A 130 2.13 -0.59 3.16
C ALA A 130 2.95 0.11 2.09
N THR A 131 3.77 -0.64 1.36
CA THR A 131 4.53 -0.10 0.23
C THR A 131 3.62 0.30 -0.93
N ILE A 132 2.64 -0.53 -1.28
CA ILE A 132 1.66 -0.19 -2.32
C ILE A 132 0.87 1.06 -1.90
N HIS A 133 0.49 1.15 -0.62
CA HIS A 133 -0.19 2.30 -0.05
C HIS A 133 0.69 3.57 -0.13
N ALA A 134 1.98 3.48 0.17
CA ALA A 134 2.89 4.63 0.13
C ALA A 134 3.00 5.27 -1.27
N PHE A 135 2.77 4.50 -2.32
CA PHE A 135 2.73 5.01 -3.69
C PHE A 135 1.41 5.77 -4.01
N ILE A 136 0.28 5.45 -3.38
CA ILE A 136 -1.07 5.99 -3.71
C ILE A 136 -1.14 7.52 -3.56
N ILE A 137 -0.23 8.11 -2.78
CA ILE A 137 -0.19 9.53 -2.47
C ILE A 137 0.11 10.39 -3.73
N GLN A 138 0.61 9.80 -4.82
CA GLN A 138 1.14 10.56 -5.96
C GLN A 138 0.68 10.02 -7.32
N ILE A 139 0.29 10.93 -8.23
CA ILE A 139 0.02 10.62 -9.65
C ILE A 139 1.15 11.19 -10.51
N ASN A 140 2.24 10.44 -10.65
CA ASN A 140 3.40 10.82 -11.47
C ASN A 140 4.03 9.60 -12.17
N LEU A 141 5.10 9.83 -12.96
CA LEU A 141 5.73 8.77 -13.75
C LEU A 141 6.39 7.68 -12.89
N ALA A 142 7.09 8.05 -11.81
CA ALA A 142 7.66 7.07 -10.88
C ALA A 142 6.56 6.21 -10.26
N ALA A 143 5.46 6.87 -9.96
CA ALA A 143 4.27 6.27 -9.43
C ALA A 143 3.71 5.19 -10.40
N LEU A 144 3.55 5.51 -11.69
CA LEU A 144 3.13 4.56 -12.72
C LEU A 144 4.09 3.35 -12.83
N MET A 145 5.40 3.59 -12.79
CA MET A 145 6.41 2.53 -12.83
C MET A 145 6.29 1.59 -11.62
N CYS A 146 6.09 2.14 -10.41
CA CYS A 146 5.84 1.35 -9.20
C CYS A 146 4.62 0.43 -9.37
N VAL A 147 3.50 0.94 -9.89
CA VAL A 147 2.29 0.12 -10.13
C VAL A 147 2.57 -1.05 -11.03
N ILE A 148 3.22 -0.81 -12.17
CA ILE A 148 3.53 -1.86 -13.15
C ILE A 148 4.39 -2.94 -12.49
N LEU A 149 5.45 -2.55 -11.80
CA LEU A 149 6.36 -3.48 -11.14
C LEU A 149 5.69 -4.22 -9.98
N PHE A 150 4.88 -3.56 -9.16
CA PHE A 150 4.12 -4.19 -8.08
C PHE A 150 3.11 -5.21 -8.61
N VAL A 151 2.38 -4.88 -9.68
CA VAL A 151 1.46 -5.81 -10.33
C VAL A 151 2.22 -7.02 -10.86
N LEU A 152 3.36 -6.83 -11.53
CA LEU A 152 4.20 -7.94 -12.00
C LEU A 152 4.71 -8.83 -10.85
N LEU A 153 5.16 -8.23 -9.75
CA LEU A 153 5.59 -8.95 -8.55
C LEU A 153 4.45 -9.76 -7.92
N LEU A 154 3.24 -9.19 -7.85
CA LEU A 154 2.05 -9.87 -7.33
C LEU A 154 1.60 -11.03 -8.24
N LEU A 155 1.62 -10.83 -9.57
CA LEU A 155 1.26 -11.87 -10.55
C LEU A 155 2.27 -13.03 -10.56
N THR A 156 3.53 -12.76 -10.26
CA THR A 156 4.61 -13.76 -10.20
C THR A 156 4.90 -14.25 -8.77
N TRP A 157 4.08 -13.87 -7.78
CA TRP A 157 4.37 -14.13 -6.36
C TRP A 157 4.54 -15.62 -6.04
N ASN A 158 3.63 -16.44 -6.57
CA ASN A 158 3.57 -17.89 -6.35
C ASN A 158 4.22 -18.73 -7.45
N LYS A 159 4.70 -18.11 -8.54
CA LYS A 159 5.46 -18.85 -9.55
C LYS A 159 6.80 -19.27 -8.94
N GLN A 160 6.98 -20.58 -8.76
CA GLN A 160 8.30 -21.17 -8.54
C GLN A 160 9.04 -21.10 -9.88
N TRP A 161 10.03 -20.21 -9.98
CA TRP A 161 10.85 -20.05 -11.19
C TRP A 161 11.90 -21.16 -11.35
N VAL A 162 11.93 -22.13 -10.43
CA VAL A 162 12.79 -23.31 -10.49
C VAL A 162 11.87 -24.54 -10.53
N ARG A 163 11.71 -25.10 -11.74
CA ARG A 163 11.42 -26.53 -11.89
C ARG A 163 12.71 -27.27 -11.51
N LYS A 164 12.56 -28.26 -10.62
CA LYS A 164 13.48 -29.37 -10.25
C LYS A 164 14.94 -29.24 -10.68
#